data_AF-A0A1S2LU86-F1
#
_entry.id   AF-A0A1S2LU86-F1
#
_cell.length_a   1.000
_cell.length_b   1.000
_cell.length_c   1.000
_cell.angle_alpha   90.00
_cell.angle_beta   90.00
_cell.angle_gamma   90.00
#
_symmetry.space_group_name_H-M   'P 1'
#
loop_
_entity.id
_entity.type
_entity.pdbx_description
1 polymer ?
#
loop_
_entity_poly.entity_id
_entity_poly.type
_entity_poly.pdbx_seq_one_letter_code
_entity_poly.pdbx_strand_id
1 'polypeptide(L)' 'MFNNNNNNDNLLMTMLISLVSVFFIYQYRYRIVNTVLQTSWIRRLAISGVLQIPYLRDRFYARFMPF' A
#
# COMPACT_ATOMS: atom_id res chain seq x y z
N MET A 1 -43.76 -2.93 -15.24
CA MET A 1 -42.80 -4.04 -15.31
C MET A 1 -41.51 -3.54 -15.98
N PHE A 2 -40.55 -2.93 -15.27
CA PHE A 2 -39.17 -2.69 -15.76
C PHE A 2 -38.31 -2.14 -14.61
N ASN A 3 -37.66 -3.00 -13.82
CA ASN A 3 -36.46 -2.62 -13.04
C ASN A 3 -35.74 -3.87 -12.50
N ASN A 4 -35.08 -4.63 -13.37
CA ASN A 4 -34.11 -5.65 -12.95
C ASN A 4 -32.78 -5.54 -13.74
N ASN A 5 -32.58 -4.45 -14.47
CA ASN A 5 -31.34 -4.24 -15.23
C ASN A 5 -30.23 -3.66 -14.34
N ASN A 6 -30.58 -2.74 -13.43
CA ASN A 6 -29.61 -2.07 -12.55
C ASN A 6 -28.71 -3.03 -11.75
N ASN A 7 -29.24 -4.18 -11.30
CA ASN A 7 -28.44 -5.14 -10.53
C ASN A 7 -27.38 -5.82 -11.40
N ASN A 8 -27.72 -6.12 -12.65
CA ASN A 8 -26.81 -6.73 -13.60
C ASN A 8 -25.76 -5.71 -14.06
N ASP A 9 -26.17 -4.46 -14.25
CA ASP A 9 -25.28 -3.34 -14.58
C ASP A 9 -24.23 -3.14 -13.46
N ASN A 10 -24.65 -3.22 -12.18
CA ASN A 10 -23.76 -3.15 -11.02
C ASN A 10 -22.80 -4.35 -10.94
N LEU A 11 -23.27 -5.56 -11.24
CA LEU A 11 -22.42 -6.76 -11.29
C LEU A 11 -21.38 -6.67 -12.41
N LEU A 12 -21.79 -6.19 -13.59
CA LEU A 12 -20.88 -5.98 -14.74
C LEU A 12 -19.83 -4.91 -14.42
N MET A 13 -20.24 -3.79 -13.81
CA MET A 13 -19.31 -2.75 -13.35
C MET A 13 -18.33 -3.29 -12.29
N THR A 14 -18.83 -4.07 -11.33
CA THR A 14 -17.98 -4.66 -10.27
C THR A 14 -16.97 -5.66 -10.85
N MET A 15 -17.38 -6.50 -11.80
CA MET A 15 -16.48 -7.41 -12.52
C MET A 15 -15.40 -6.64 -13.31
N LEU A 16 -15.79 -5.58 -14.02
CA LEU A 16 -14.86 -4.75 -14.78
C LEU A 16 -13.84 -4.05 -13.86
N ILE A 17 -14.29 -3.48 -12.75
CA ILE A 17 -13.42 -2.82 -11.76
C ILE A 17 -12.44 -3.83 -11.14
N SER A 18 -12.92 -5.04 -10.80
CA SER A 18 -12.07 -6.11 -10.27
C SER A 18 -10.99 -6.52 -11.26
N LEU A 19 -11.37 -6.71 -12.53
CA LEU A 19 -10.44 -7.12 -13.59
C LEU A 19 -9.40 -6.03 -13.87
N VAL A 20 -9.82 -4.77 -13.94
CA VAL A 20 -8.90 -3.62 -14.07
C VAL A 20 -7.98 -3.51 -12.86
N SER A 21 -8.47 -3.70 -11.64
CA SER A 21 -7.65 -3.68 -10.42
C SER A 21 -6.54 -4.74 -10.47
N VAL A 22 -6.88 -5.99 -10.82
CA VAL A 22 -5.90 -7.07 -10.95
C VAL A 22 -4.92 -6.79 -12.08
N PHE A 23 -5.40 -6.27 -13.22
CA PHE A 23 -4.55 -5.92 -14.35
C PHE A 23 -3.58 -4.78 -14.02
N PHE A 24 -4.04 -3.75 -13.31
CA PHE A 24 -3.20 -2.68 -12.78
C PHE A 24 -2.17 -3.22 -11.80
N ILE A 25 -2.55 -4.07 -10.85
CA ILE A 25 -1.63 -4.70 -9.91
C ILE A 25 -0.56 -5.52 -10.65
N TYR A 26 -0.93 -6.24 -11.71
CA TYR A 26 0.00 -7.05 -12.48
C TYR A 26 0.93 -6.19 -13.36
N GLN A 27 0.39 -5.16 -14.00
CA GLN A 27 1.15 -4.25 -14.86
C GLN A 27 2.08 -3.34 -14.05
N TYR A 28 1.67 -2.95 -12.84
CA TYR A 28 2.46 -2.12 -11.94
C TYR A 28 3.25 -2.91 -10.90
N ARG A 29 3.26 -4.25 -10.97
CA ARG A 29 3.92 -5.14 -10.00
C ARG A 29 5.38 -4.76 -9.72
N TYR A 30 6.05 -4.16 -10.70
CA TYR A 30 7.41 -3.65 -10.54
C TYR A 30 7.49 -2.12 -10.37
N ARG A 31 6.57 -1.32 -10.95
CA ARG A 31 6.60 0.14 -10.77
C ARG A 31 6.09 0.60 -9.41
N ILE A 32 4.99 0.06 -8.90
CA ILE A 32 4.50 0.41 -7.56
C ILE A 32 5.50 -0.06 -6.51
N VAL A 33 5.96 -1.31 -6.61
CA VAL A 33 6.94 -1.85 -5.66
C VAL A 33 8.25 -1.07 -5.73
N ASN A 34 8.78 -0.76 -6.92
CA ASN A 34 9.98 0.05 -7.06
C ASN A 34 9.78 1.49 -6.57
N THR A 35 8.66 2.14 -6.87
CA THR A 35 8.34 3.48 -6.35
C THR A 35 8.17 3.46 -4.82
N VAL A 36 7.49 2.46 -4.27
CA VAL A 36 7.30 2.27 -2.81
C VAL A 36 8.64 2.00 -2.12
N LEU A 37 9.51 1.17 -2.71
CA LEU A 37 10.86 0.90 -2.21
C LEU A 37 11.80 2.10 -2.35
N GLN A 38 11.64 2.91 -3.40
CA GLN A 38 12.46 4.07 -3.70
C GLN A 38 12.06 5.30 -2.86
N THR A 39 10.86 5.32 -2.27
CA THR A 39 10.40 6.49 -1.51
C THR A 39 10.89 6.41 -0.06
N SER A 40 11.67 7.41 0.35
CA SER A 40 12.06 7.69 1.76
C SER A 40 10.88 7.73 2.75
N TRP A 41 9.64 7.78 2.26
CA TRP A 41 8.42 7.65 3.04
C TRP A 41 8.27 6.28 3.69
N ILE A 42 8.61 5.17 3.02
CA ILE A 42 8.53 3.84 3.65
C ILE A 42 9.56 3.72 4.77
N ARG A 43 10.75 4.33 4.56
CA ARG A 43 11.76 4.47 5.60
C ARG A 43 11.23 5.32 6.75
N ARG A 44 10.52 6.41 6.47
CA ARG A 44 9.93 7.28 7.51
C ARG A 44 8.79 6.57 8.26
N LEU A 45 7.96 5.77 7.59
CA LEU A 45 6.91 4.95 8.20
C LEU A 45 7.46 3.81 9.05
N ALA A 46 8.48 3.12 8.53
CA ALA A 46 9.19 2.08 9.27
C ALA A 46 9.88 2.68 10.49
N ILE A 47 10.60 3.80 10.34
CA ILE A 47 11.24 4.51 11.45
C ILE A 47 10.18 5.03 12.43
N SER A 48 9.07 5.62 11.98
CA SER A 48 8.02 6.14 12.88
C SER A 48 7.28 5.02 13.61
N GLY A 49 7.04 3.88 12.97
CA GLY A 49 6.43 2.71 13.61
C GLY A 49 7.39 2.04 14.59
N VAL A 50 8.67 1.91 14.21
CA VAL A 50 9.72 1.36 15.07
C VAL A 50 10.05 2.29 16.24
N LEU A 51 10.01 3.62 16.07
CA LEU A 51 10.23 4.59 17.15
C LEU A 51 9.09 4.68 18.17
N GLN A 52 7.87 4.26 17.81
CA GLN A 52 6.78 4.12 18.79
C GLN A 52 7.06 2.98 19.78
N ILE A 53 7.97 2.06 19.45
CA ILE A 53 8.41 1.00 20.35
C ILE A 53 9.63 1.53 21.12
N PRO A 54 9.51 1.84 22.43
CA PRO A 54 10.58 2.49 23.20
C PRO A 54 11.88 1.67 23.22
N TYR A 55 11.78 0.34 23.17
CA TYR A 55 12.93 -0.55 23.16
C TYR A 55 13.79 -0.45 21.88
N LEU A 56 13.15 -0.21 20.73
CA LEU A 56 13.85 -0.08 19.45
C LEU A 56 14.39 1.33 19.26
N ARG A 57 13.69 2.33 19.81
CA ARG A 57 14.17 3.71 19.89
C ARG A 57 15.56 3.78 20.50
N ASP A 58 15.79 3.17 21.67
CA ASP A 58 17.07 3.24 22.37
C ASP A 58 18.23 2.59 21.61
N ARG A 59 17.96 1.47 20.92
CA ARG A 59 18.94 0.79 20.05
C ARG A 59 19.33 1.64 18.85
N PHE A 60 18.37 2.34 18.25
CA PHE A 60 18.62 3.25 17.14
C PHE A 60 19.42 4.47 17.59
N TYR A 61 19.03 5.13 18.69
CA TYR A 61 19.78 6.27 19.22
C TYR A 61 21.21 5.87 19.63
N ALA A 62 21.40 4.73 20.30
CA ALA A 62 22.73 4.22 20.65
C ALA A 62 23.60 3.88 19.43
N ARG A 63 22.99 3.52 18.28
CA ARG A 63 23.70 3.21 17.04
C ARG A 63 24.09 4.47 16.25
N PHE A 64 23.31 5.54 16.34
CA PHE A 64 23.49 6.77 15.57
C PHE A 64 24.13 7.93 16.36
N MET A 65 24.09 7.91 17.69
CA MET A 65 24.78 8.87 18.56
C MET A 65 25.74 8.11 19.50
N PRO A 66 27.00 7.88 19.06
CA PRO A 66 28.04 7.34 19.92
C PRO A 66 28.77 8.48 20.65
N PHE A 67 28.13 9.09 21.65
CA PHE A 67 28.79 10.05 22.55
C PHE A 67 28.37 9.78 23.99
#